data_AF-A0A426UFD6-F1
#
_entry.id   AF-A0A426UFD6-F1
#
_cell.length_a   1.000
_cell.length_b   1.000
_cell.length_c   1.000
_cell.angle_alpha   90.00
_cell.angle_beta   90.00
_cell.angle_gamma   90.00
#
_symmetry.space_group_name_H-M   'P 1'
#
loop_
_entity.id
_entity.type
_entity.pdbx_description
1 polymer ?
#
loop_
_entity_poly.entity_id
_entity_poly.type
_entity_poly.pdbx_seq_one_letter_code
_entity_poly.pdbx_strand_id
1 'polypeptide(L)'
;MTTTTTFEDRLLAELQEEIGRRESRRVPPVRRPLLTGRRLALAAGLCAAAGLAVVLAPGTPAESPAYALERHDDGTVTLTANEQYIDVGDQRELARRLRPNGIEVEVQILRPGYVCRGDTVLWAHDSAGERVPLFTFHWARKITLHRGNVLVFVNFNDGRDPHKVDVYPTEADVEPCVPVKPTPDRPRRA
;
A
#
# COMPACT_ATOMS: atom_id res chain seq x y z
N MET A 1 11.65 -47.11 19.50
CA MET A 1 11.75 -45.90 18.65
C MET A 1 10.86 -44.84 19.27
N THR A 2 11.44 -43.84 19.93
CA THR A 2 10.69 -42.74 20.56
C THR A 2 10.69 -41.54 19.62
N THR A 3 9.55 -41.27 18.97
CA THR A 3 9.34 -40.07 18.16
C THR A 3 9.30 -38.86 19.09
N THR A 4 10.41 -38.14 19.20
CA THR A 4 10.47 -36.87 19.91
C THR A 4 9.71 -35.85 19.07
N THR A 5 8.62 -35.31 19.60
CA THR A 5 7.87 -34.22 18.96
C THR A 5 8.78 -33.00 18.89
N THR A 6 8.92 -32.41 17.70
CA THR A 6 9.76 -31.24 17.53
C THR A 6 9.05 -29.98 18.03
N PHE A 7 9.80 -28.90 18.23
CA PHE A 7 9.22 -27.61 18.60
C PHE A 7 8.18 -27.13 17.59
N GLU A 8 8.43 -27.39 16.30
CA GLU A 8 7.54 -27.03 15.19
C GLU A 8 6.23 -27.83 15.24
N ASP A 9 6.29 -29.13 15.56
CA ASP A 9 5.10 -29.97 15.71
C ASP A 9 4.21 -29.47 16.86
N ARG A 10 4.81 -29.00 17.95
CA ARG A 10 4.07 -28.43 19.09
C ARG A 10 3.41 -27.11 18.71
N LEU A 11 4.14 -26.24 17.99
CA LEU A 11 3.62 -24.94 17.56
C LEU A 11 2.45 -25.09 16.57
N LEU A 12 2.54 -26.05 15.65
CA LEU A 12 1.47 -26.35 14.69
C LEU A 12 0.22 -26.90 15.38
N ALA A 13 0.38 -27.77 16.37
CA ALA A 13 -0.74 -28.29 17.14
C ALA A 13 -1.47 -27.18 17.92
N GLU A 14 -0.71 -26.28 18.57
CA GLU A 14 -1.27 -25.12 19.29
C GLU A 14 -2.01 -24.16 18.33
N LEU A 15 -1.47 -23.94 17.12
CA LEU A 15 -2.12 -23.07 16.13
C LEU A 15 -3.42 -23.66 15.59
N GLN A 16 -3.45 -24.96 15.31
CA GLN A 16 -4.65 -25.66 14.84
C GLN A 16 -5.75 -25.65 15.91
N GLU A 17 -5.39 -25.80 17.18
CA GLU A 17 -6.33 -25.71 18.29
C GLU A 17 -6.98 -24.32 18.39
N GLU A 18 -6.19 -23.24 18.25
CA GLU A 18 -6.69 -21.88 18.32
C GLU A 18 -7.62 -21.52 17.14
N ILE A 19 -7.32 -22.02 15.94
CA ILE A 19 -8.21 -21.89 14.77
C ILE A 19 -9.53 -22.62 15.02
N GLY A 20 -9.48 -23.88 15.47
CA GLY A 20 -10.68 -24.65 15.80
C GLY A 20 -11.53 -23.99 16.90
N ARG A 21 -10.88 -23.34 17.89
CA ARG A 21 -11.57 -22.61 18.95
C ARG A 21 -12.25 -21.33 18.44
N ARG A 22 -11.65 -20.64 17.47
CA ARG A 22 -12.27 -19.47 16.82
C ARG A 22 -13.43 -19.87 15.91
N GLU A 23 -13.31 -21.00 15.20
CA GLU A 23 -14.38 -21.52 14.36
C GLU A 23 -15.56 -22.02 15.17
N SER A 24 -15.33 -22.72 16.29
CA SER A 24 -16.37 -23.16 17.21
C SER A 24 -17.02 -22.03 18.01
N ARG A 25 -16.34 -20.89 18.16
CA ARG A 25 -16.91 -19.66 18.74
C ARG A 25 -17.76 -18.85 17.75
N ARG A 26 -17.86 -19.26 16.47
CA ARG A 26 -18.91 -18.71 15.59
C ARG A 26 -20.27 -19.13 16.14
N VAL A 27 -20.96 -18.16 16.73
CA VAL A 27 -22.33 -18.28 17.23
C VAL A 27 -23.19 -18.91 16.12
N PRO A 28 -23.96 -19.99 16.42
CA PRO A 28 -24.80 -20.60 15.41
C PRO A 28 -25.77 -19.56 14.84
N PRO A 29 -26.08 -19.59 13.53
CA PRO A 29 -27.07 -18.69 12.97
C PRO A 29 -28.39 -18.94 13.68
N VAL A 30 -28.84 -17.95 14.45
CA VAL A 30 -30.17 -17.96 15.07
C VAL A 30 -31.19 -17.99 13.95
N ARG A 31 -31.72 -19.18 13.64
CA ARG A 31 -32.88 -19.34 12.76
C ARG A 31 -34.07 -18.73 13.48
N ARG A 32 -34.41 -17.48 13.16
CA ARG A 32 -35.64 -16.86 13.67
C ARG A 32 -36.82 -17.33 12.81
N PRO A 33 -37.88 -17.91 13.41
CA PRO A 33 -39.07 -18.28 12.66
C PRO A 33 -39.75 -17.03 12.10
N LEU A 34 -39.98 -17.03 10.78
CA LEU A 34 -40.71 -16.02 10.01
C LEU A 34 -42.21 -16.07 10.30
N LEU A 35 -42.65 -15.75 11.52
CA LEU A 35 -44.07 -15.66 11.85
C LEU A 35 -44.28 -14.67 13.00
N THR A 36 -44.51 -13.40 12.65
CA THR A 36 -45.37 -12.39 13.34
C THR A 36 -45.07 -10.96 12.88
N GLY A 37 -45.12 -10.70 11.57
CA GLY A 37 -45.16 -9.35 11.03
C GLY A 37 -46.56 -8.75 11.15
N ARG A 38 -46.87 -8.01 12.24
CA ARG A 38 -47.86 -6.90 12.21
C ARG A 38 -48.07 -6.07 13.49
N ARG A 39 -47.40 -6.31 14.63
CA ARG A 39 -47.77 -5.62 15.89
C ARG A 39 -46.62 -5.13 16.79
N LEU A 40 -45.45 -4.85 16.22
CA LEU A 40 -44.36 -4.13 16.93
C LEU A 40 -43.85 -2.93 16.12
N ALA A 41 -44.69 -2.42 15.21
CA ALA A 41 -44.57 -1.05 14.76
C ALA A 41 -45.33 -0.20 15.78
N LEU A 42 -44.64 0.79 16.36
CA LEU A 42 -45.08 1.77 17.37
C LEU A 42 -44.61 1.42 18.80
N ALA A 43 -43.74 2.31 19.32
CA ALA A 43 -43.27 2.45 20.70
C ALA A 43 -41.96 1.77 21.12
N ALA A 44 -40.83 2.26 20.57
CA ALA A 44 -39.59 2.58 21.28
C ALA A 44 -38.69 3.30 20.26
N GLY A 45 -38.56 4.62 20.22
CA GLY A 45 -38.17 5.46 21.34
C GLY A 45 -36.80 6.04 20.97
N LEU A 46 -36.83 7.19 20.30
CA LEU A 46 -35.74 8.13 19.99
C LEU A 46 -34.51 7.98 20.91
N CYS A 47 -33.42 7.38 20.39
CA CYS A 47 -32.00 7.63 20.71
C CYS A 47 -31.08 6.54 20.11
N ALA A 48 -31.05 6.42 18.78
CA ALA A 48 -30.06 5.58 18.09
C ALA A 48 -29.58 6.26 16.80
N ALA A 49 -29.00 7.45 16.96
CA ALA A 49 -28.32 8.17 15.88
C ALA A 49 -26.83 8.31 16.25
N ALA A 50 -26.13 7.19 16.35
CA ALA A 50 -24.69 7.07 16.18
C ALA A 50 -24.32 5.58 16.25
N GLY A 51 -23.75 5.03 15.19
CA GLY A 51 -23.10 3.72 15.25
C GLY A 51 -23.88 2.54 14.66
N LEU A 52 -24.71 2.76 13.63
CA LEU A 52 -24.85 1.73 12.59
C LEU A 52 -23.76 1.98 11.56
N ALA A 53 -22.53 1.58 11.91
CA ALA A 53 -21.54 1.21 10.92
C ALA A 53 -22.14 0.04 10.15
N VAL A 54 -22.83 0.35 9.06
CA VAL A 54 -23.06 -0.62 8.01
C VAL A 54 -21.66 -1.03 7.60
N VAL A 55 -21.22 -2.20 8.08
CA VAL A 55 -20.11 -2.93 7.48
C VAL A 55 -20.59 -3.28 6.09
N LEU A 56 -20.51 -2.31 5.18
CA LEU A 56 -20.34 -2.58 3.78
C LEU A 56 -19.14 -3.52 3.75
N ALA A 57 -19.38 -4.71 3.20
CA ALA A 57 -18.45 -5.82 3.15
C ALA A 57 -17.01 -5.33 3.03
N PRO A 58 -16.04 -5.87 3.80
CA PRO A 58 -14.64 -5.55 3.58
C PRO A 58 -14.40 -5.72 2.08
N GLY A 59 -14.09 -4.59 1.44
CA GLY A 59 -14.02 -4.50 0.00
C GLY A 59 -13.16 -5.63 -0.51
N THR A 60 -13.63 -6.29 -1.55
CA THR A 60 -12.88 -7.29 -2.32
C THR A 60 -11.39 -7.01 -2.23
N PRO A 61 -10.59 -7.88 -1.59
CA PRO A 61 -9.15 -7.80 -1.74
C PRO A 61 -8.89 -8.13 -3.20
N ALA A 62 -8.86 -7.10 -4.03
CA ALA A 62 -7.98 -7.11 -5.16
C ALA A 62 -6.58 -6.87 -4.57
N GLU A 63 -6.13 -7.79 -3.71
CA GLU A 63 -4.82 -7.76 -3.07
C GLU A 63 -3.81 -8.00 -4.18
N SER A 64 -3.26 -6.91 -4.72
CA SER A 64 -1.91 -7.01 -5.24
C SER A 64 -1.05 -7.37 -4.03
N PRO A 65 -0.17 -8.38 -4.12
CA PRO A 65 0.76 -8.67 -3.05
C PRO A 65 1.64 -7.46 -2.71
N ALA A 66 1.85 -6.55 -3.68
CA ALA A 66 2.69 -5.37 -3.52
C ALA A 66 2.04 -4.21 -2.75
N TYR A 67 0.70 -4.09 -2.78
CA TYR A 67 0.00 -2.99 -2.10
C TYR A 67 -1.46 -3.28 -1.69
N ALA A 68 -1.92 -2.56 -0.68
CA ALA A 68 -3.32 -2.52 -0.24
C ALA A 68 -3.90 -1.09 -0.29
N LEU A 69 -5.19 -0.98 -0.60
CA LEU A 69 -5.94 0.27 -0.61
C LEU A 69 -7.12 0.19 0.35
N GLU A 70 -7.17 1.11 1.30
CA GLU A 70 -8.31 1.30 2.21
C GLU A 70 -8.97 2.64 1.91
N ARG A 71 -10.27 2.63 1.61
CA ARG A 71 -11.05 3.86 1.43
C ARG A 71 -11.77 4.21 2.72
N HIS A 72 -11.78 5.48 3.06
CA HIS A 72 -12.41 6.00 4.27
C HIS A 72 -13.65 6.82 3.93
N ASP A 73 -14.58 6.92 4.89
CA ASP A 73 -15.85 7.65 4.71
C ASP A 73 -15.65 9.17 4.55
N ASP A 74 -14.49 9.69 4.95
CA ASP A 74 -14.08 11.09 4.76
C ASP A 74 -13.57 11.40 3.34
N GLY A 75 -13.53 10.40 2.45
CA GLY A 75 -13.06 10.52 1.08
C GLY A 75 -11.54 10.39 0.92
N THR A 76 -10.80 10.11 2.00
CA THR A 76 -9.37 9.79 1.92
C THR A 76 -9.15 8.33 1.54
N VAL A 77 -7.97 8.05 0.99
CA VAL A 77 -7.52 6.70 0.64
C VAL A 77 -6.19 6.44 1.32
N THR A 78 -6.11 5.37 2.09
CA THR A 78 -4.85 4.88 2.63
C THR A 78 -4.25 3.88 1.66
N LEU A 79 -3.05 4.18 1.16
CA LEU A 79 -2.20 3.28 0.42
C LEU A 79 -1.20 2.65 1.39
N THR A 80 -1.21 1.32 1.47
CA THR A 80 -0.22 0.54 2.22
C THR A 80 0.66 -0.23 1.25
N ALA A 81 1.96 -0.03 1.38
CA ALA A 81 3.00 -0.77 0.69
C ALA A 81 3.33 -2.06 1.43
N ASN A 82 3.09 -3.19 0.81
CA ASN A 82 3.44 -4.49 1.39
C ASN A 82 4.84 -4.92 0.96
N GLU A 83 5.21 -4.59 -0.27
CA GLU A 83 6.53 -4.84 -0.82
C GLU A 83 7.39 -3.58 -0.77
N GLN A 84 8.71 -3.80 -0.72
CA GLN A 84 9.67 -2.70 -0.83
C GLN A 84 9.54 -2.01 -2.19
N TYR A 85 9.06 -2.73 -3.21
CA TYR A 85 8.98 -2.29 -4.59
C TYR A 85 7.61 -2.66 -5.17
N ILE A 86 7.03 -1.77 -5.97
CA ILE A 86 5.79 -2.05 -6.72
C ILE A 86 6.18 -2.03 -8.19
N ASP A 87 5.94 -3.10 -8.93
CA ASP A 87 6.30 -3.15 -10.35
C ASP A 87 5.50 -2.13 -11.19
N VAL A 88 6.00 -1.81 -12.38
CA VAL A 88 5.37 -0.82 -13.27
C VAL A 88 3.94 -1.21 -13.69
N GLY A 89 3.64 -2.51 -13.81
CA GLY A 89 2.30 -3.02 -14.09
C GLY A 89 1.35 -2.73 -12.94
N ASP A 90 1.77 -3.03 -11.71
CA ASP A 90 1.03 -2.77 -10.48
C ASP A 90 0.86 -1.27 -10.19
N GLN A 91 1.85 -0.44 -10.53
CA GLN A 91 1.73 1.03 -10.47
C GLN A 91 0.63 1.54 -11.42
N ARG A 92 0.55 0.97 -12.64
CA ARG A 92 -0.51 1.33 -13.61
C ARG A 92 -1.88 0.84 -13.17
N GLU A 93 -1.96 -0.33 -12.53
CA GLU A 93 -3.18 -0.84 -11.89
C GLU A 93 -3.63 0.10 -10.77
N LEU A 94 -2.70 0.51 -9.91
CA LEU A 94 -2.93 1.47 -8.83
C LEU A 94 -3.48 2.80 -9.38
N ALA A 95 -2.92 3.31 -10.48
CA ALA A 95 -3.43 4.50 -11.18
C ALA A 95 -4.91 4.37 -11.56
N ARG A 96 -5.31 3.22 -12.13
CA ARG A 96 -6.71 2.97 -12.50
C ARG A 96 -7.62 2.95 -11.27
N ARG A 97 -7.16 2.40 -10.15
CA ARG A 97 -7.94 2.25 -8.91
C ARG A 97 -8.06 3.55 -8.11
N LEU A 98 -7.05 4.41 -8.17
CA LEU A 98 -7.02 5.70 -7.46
C LEU A 98 -7.75 6.82 -8.21
N ARG A 99 -7.78 6.78 -9.55
CA ARG A 99 -8.44 7.79 -10.40
C ARG A 99 -9.90 8.12 -10.01
N PRO A 100 -10.77 7.16 -9.67
CA PRO A 100 -12.14 7.46 -9.23
C PRO A 100 -12.23 8.30 -7.96
N ASN A 101 -11.19 8.33 -7.14
CA ASN A 101 -11.11 9.15 -5.92
C ASN A 101 -10.55 10.56 -6.21
N GLY A 102 -10.29 10.88 -7.48
CA GLY A 102 -9.64 12.13 -7.88
C GLY A 102 -8.18 12.20 -7.46
N ILE A 103 -7.51 11.06 -7.31
CA ILE A 103 -6.07 10.95 -7.07
C ILE A 103 -5.41 10.56 -8.39
N GLU A 104 -4.43 11.34 -8.81
CA GLU A 104 -3.64 11.05 -10.01
C GLU A 104 -2.41 10.23 -9.65
N VAL A 105 -1.98 9.39 -10.58
CA VAL A 105 -0.76 8.61 -10.43
C VAL A 105 0.08 8.81 -11.68
N GLU A 106 1.31 9.25 -11.51
CA GLU A 106 2.29 9.40 -12.59
C GLU A 106 3.37 8.33 -12.48
N VAL A 107 3.74 7.75 -13.61
CA VAL A 107 4.80 6.74 -13.70
C VAL A 107 5.88 7.26 -14.62
N GLN A 108 7.00 7.67 -14.04
CA GLN A 108 8.16 8.17 -14.75
C GLN A 108 9.23 7.10 -14.86
N ILE A 109 9.92 7.08 -16.00
CA ILE A 109 11.00 6.12 -16.28
C ILE A 109 12.27 6.89 -16.64
N LEU A 110 13.27 6.79 -15.78
CA LEU A 110 14.59 7.36 -15.94
C LEU A 110 15.49 6.44 -16.75
N ARG A 111 16.38 7.03 -17.55
CA ARG A 111 17.48 6.28 -18.16
C ARG A 111 18.48 5.84 -17.08
N PRO A 112 19.18 4.70 -17.27
CA PRO A 112 20.22 4.28 -16.34
C PRO A 112 21.24 5.40 -16.09
N GLY A 113 21.59 5.60 -14.80
CA GLY A 113 22.53 6.63 -14.36
C GLY A 113 21.99 8.06 -14.33
N TYR A 114 20.69 8.30 -14.60
CA TYR A 114 20.03 9.58 -14.35
C TYR A 114 19.44 9.61 -12.95
N VAL A 115 19.27 10.81 -12.38
CA VAL A 115 18.62 11.03 -11.09
C VAL A 115 17.68 12.22 -11.19
N CYS A 116 16.76 12.40 -10.25
CA CYS A 116 15.97 13.62 -10.20
C CYS A 116 16.83 14.77 -9.66
N ARG A 117 16.70 15.96 -10.25
CA ARG A 117 17.40 17.15 -9.77
C ARG A 117 17.08 17.39 -8.29
N GLY A 118 18.11 17.49 -7.45
CA GLY A 118 17.97 17.74 -6.01
C GLY A 118 17.94 16.47 -5.14
N ASP A 119 17.91 15.28 -5.75
CA ASP A 119 18.02 14.03 -5.00
C ASP A 119 19.41 13.91 -4.34
N THR A 120 19.43 13.44 -3.08
CA THR A 120 20.67 13.05 -2.40
C THR A 120 21.02 11.62 -2.82
N VAL A 121 22.09 11.47 -3.60
CA VAL A 121 22.57 10.17 -4.08
C VAL A 121 23.88 9.78 -3.43
N LEU A 122 23.91 8.55 -2.89
CA LEU A 122 25.15 7.86 -2.56
C LEU A 122 25.78 7.35 -3.85
N TRP A 123 27.10 7.20 -3.88
CA TRP A 123 27.82 6.79 -5.08
C TRP A 123 28.60 5.51 -4.82
N ALA A 124 28.51 4.56 -5.75
CA ALA A 124 29.34 3.35 -5.78
C ALA A 124 30.04 3.21 -7.13
N HIS A 125 30.99 2.30 -7.19
CA HIS A 125 31.57 1.83 -8.44
C HIS A 125 30.99 0.46 -8.77
N ASP A 126 30.60 0.24 -10.02
CA ASP A 126 30.22 -1.08 -10.49
C ASP A 126 31.47 -1.95 -10.81
N SER A 127 31.24 -3.18 -11.28
CA SER A 127 32.33 -4.10 -11.65
C SER A 127 33.13 -3.64 -12.87
N ALA A 128 32.60 -2.72 -13.68
CA ALA A 128 33.31 -2.07 -14.78
C ALA A 128 34.09 -0.82 -14.32
N GLY A 129 33.97 -0.44 -13.03
CA GLY A 129 34.58 0.75 -12.46
C GLY A 129 33.78 2.04 -12.69
N GLU A 130 32.62 1.97 -13.33
CA GLU A 130 31.76 3.11 -13.59
C GLU A 130 31.09 3.60 -12.30
N ARG A 131 31.03 4.93 -12.11
CA ARG A 131 30.32 5.52 -10.97
C ARG A 131 28.82 5.43 -11.19
N VAL A 132 28.17 4.62 -10.36
CA VAL A 132 26.72 4.44 -10.36
C VAL A 132 26.12 5.02 -9.08
N PRO A 133 24.99 5.72 -9.16
CA PRO A 133 24.26 6.13 -7.98
C PRO A 133 23.68 4.92 -7.24
N LEU A 134 23.81 4.91 -5.91
CA LEU A 134 23.14 4.00 -4.99
C LEU A 134 21.88 4.68 -4.46
N PHE A 135 20.81 3.90 -4.40
CA PHE A 135 19.49 4.39 -4.04
C PHE A 135 19.02 3.66 -2.79
N THR A 136 18.83 4.39 -1.71
CA THR A 136 18.13 3.89 -0.53
C THR A 136 16.65 4.07 -0.78
N PHE A 137 15.91 2.99 -1.05
CA PHE A 137 14.46 3.10 -1.23
C PHE A 137 13.80 3.42 0.11
N HIS A 138 13.61 4.69 0.37
CA HIS A 138 12.90 5.23 1.53
C HIS A 138 11.55 5.74 1.07
N TRP A 139 10.51 4.92 1.21
CA TRP A 139 9.15 5.42 1.13
C TRP A 139 8.35 4.96 2.34
N ALA A 140 7.37 5.79 2.72
CA ALA A 140 6.50 5.48 3.83
C ALA A 140 5.67 4.24 3.48
N ARG A 141 5.72 3.21 4.33
CA ARG A 141 4.92 1.99 4.14
C ARG A 141 3.41 2.25 4.14
N LYS A 142 2.98 3.40 4.64
CA LYS A 142 1.59 3.81 4.70
C LYS A 142 1.49 5.29 4.34
N ILE A 143 0.66 5.61 3.37
CA ILE A 143 0.45 6.96 2.84
C ILE A 143 -1.04 7.24 2.84
N THR A 144 -1.45 8.37 3.42
CA THR A 144 -2.83 8.85 3.32
C THR A 144 -2.93 9.83 2.16
N LEU A 145 -3.74 9.48 1.18
CA LEU A 145 -3.99 10.24 -0.04
C LEU A 145 -5.35 10.93 0.05
N HIS A 146 -5.37 12.16 -0.41
CA HIS A 146 -6.57 13.01 -0.50
C HIS A 146 -6.93 13.22 -1.96
N ARG A 147 -8.19 13.57 -2.21
CA ARG A 147 -8.61 14.05 -3.52
C ARG A 147 -7.73 15.23 -3.95
N GLY A 148 -7.26 15.19 -5.20
CA GLY A 148 -6.31 16.16 -5.73
C GLY A 148 -4.86 15.86 -5.32
N ASN A 149 -4.51 14.71 -4.76
CA ASN A 149 -3.10 14.32 -4.68
C ASN A 149 -2.62 13.73 -6.00
N VAL A 150 -1.34 13.90 -6.28
CA VAL A 150 -0.60 13.16 -7.30
C VAL A 150 0.44 12.29 -6.61
N LEU A 151 0.41 11.00 -6.92
CA LEU A 151 1.38 10.00 -6.48
C LEU A 151 2.31 9.70 -7.65
N VAL A 152 3.61 9.89 -7.47
CA VAL A 152 4.59 9.71 -8.54
C VAL A 152 5.54 8.59 -8.24
N PHE A 153 5.58 7.61 -9.15
CA PHE A 153 6.57 6.55 -9.16
C PHE A 153 7.67 6.91 -10.15
N VAL A 154 8.91 6.99 -9.67
CA VAL A 154 10.09 7.15 -10.51
C VAL A 154 10.77 5.79 -10.61
N ASN A 155 10.94 5.27 -11.83
CA ASN A 155 11.50 3.94 -12.13
C ASN A 155 12.75 4.07 -13.02
N PHE A 156 13.55 3.01 -13.17
CA PHE A 156 14.62 2.94 -14.18
C PHE A 156 14.24 2.08 -15.39
N ASN A 157 14.80 2.42 -16.55
CA ASN A 157 14.62 1.65 -17.79
C ASN A 157 15.54 0.41 -17.90
N ASP A 158 16.31 0.09 -16.87
CA ASP A 158 17.12 -1.13 -16.82
C ASP A 158 16.31 -2.37 -16.40
N GLY A 159 14.99 -2.22 -16.25
CA GLY A 159 14.10 -3.30 -15.82
C GLY A 159 14.23 -3.63 -14.34
N ARG A 160 14.92 -2.79 -13.55
CA ARG A 160 14.99 -2.91 -12.09
C ARG A 160 13.92 -2.06 -11.42
N ASP A 161 13.66 -2.41 -10.17
CA ASP A 161 12.62 -1.89 -9.28
C ASP A 161 12.51 -0.35 -9.24
N PRO A 162 11.35 0.21 -8.82
CA PRO A 162 11.18 1.65 -8.62
C PRO A 162 12.32 2.25 -7.78
N HIS A 163 12.73 3.45 -8.19
CA HIS A 163 13.77 4.26 -7.60
C HIS A 163 13.25 5.11 -6.44
N LYS A 164 12.03 5.67 -6.59
CA LYS A 164 11.46 6.62 -5.64
C LYS A 164 9.93 6.70 -5.76
N VAL A 165 9.27 7.03 -4.66
CA VAL A 165 7.85 7.37 -4.62
C VAL A 165 7.68 8.74 -3.96
N ASP A 166 7.05 9.67 -4.66
CA ASP A 166 6.76 11.02 -4.17
C ASP A 166 5.24 11.27 -4.13
N VAL A 167 4.79 12.10 -3.18
CA VAL A 167 3.39 12.51 -3.05
C VAL A 167 3.33 14.03 -2.92
N TYR A 168 2.56 14.68 -3.78
CA TYR A 168 2.34 16.12 -3.71
C TYR A 168 0.87 16.46 -4.00
N PRO A 169 0.37 17.61 -3.52
CA PRO A 169 -0.93 18.11 -3.95
C PRO A 169 -0.86 18.57 -5.42
N THR A 170 -1.92 18.34 -6.20
CA THR A 170 -2.05 18.75 -7.62
C THR A 170 -1.85 20.24 -7.84
N GLU A 171 -2.16 21.06 -6.83
CA GLU A 171 -1.97 22.51 -6.87
C GLU A 171 -0.52 22.95 -6.60
N ALA A 172 0.39 22.03 -6.30
CA ALA A 172 1.81 22.35 -6.17
C ALA A 172 2.44 22.52 -7.57
N ASP A 173 3.06 23.68 -7.82
CA ASP A 173 3.93 23.94 -8.97
C ASP A 173 5.27 23.16 -8.85
N VAL A 174 5.20 21.85 -8.65
CA VAL A 174 6.36 20.98 -8.50
C VAL A 174 6.40 20.02 -9.68
N GLU A 175 7.35 20.25 -10.58
CA GLU A 175 7.66 19.32 -11.65
C GLU A 175 8.28 18.05 -11.00
N PRO A 176 7.67 16.86 -11.11
CA PRO A 176 7.88 15.80 -10.11
C PRO A 176 9.30 15.24 -10.11
N CYS A 177 9.89 15.11 -11.30
CA CYS A 177 11.29 14.75 -11.45
C CYS A 177 11.83 15.31 -12.76
N VAL A 178 12.79 16.23 -12.65
CA VAL A 178 13.57 16.71 -13.79
C VAL A 178 14.82 15.83 -13.92
N PRO A 179 14.91 14.95 -14.93
CA PRO A 179 16.01 14.01 -15.05
C PRO A 179 17.32 14.76 -15.37
N VAL A 180 18.32 14.58 -14.52
CA VAL A 180 19.67 15.09 -14.74
C VAL A 180 20.65 13.94 -14.83
N LYS A 181 21.63 14.05 -15.73
CA LYS A 181 22.81 13.20 -15.64
C LYS A 181 23.70 13.82 -14.56
N PRO A 182 23.82 13.21 -13.38
CA PRO A 182 24.68 13.75 -12.36
C PRO A 182 26.12 13.79 -12.90
N THR A 183 26.70 14.98 -12.87
CA THR A 183 28.11 15.16 -13.25
C THR A 183 28.93 14.79 -12.02
N PRO A 184 29.97 13.94 -12.13
CA PRO A 184 30.83 13.70 -10.99
C PRO A 184 31.38 15.03 -10.50
N ASP A 185 31.17 15.36 -9.23
CA ASP A 185 31.78 16.54 -8.63
C ASP A 185 33.28 16.51 -8.95
N ARG A 186 33.75 17.54 -9.66
CA ARG A 186 35.19 17.81 -9.67
C ARG A 186 35.56 18.03 -8.20
N PRO A 187 36.59 17.34 -7.68
CA PRO A 187 37.03 17.61 -6.33
C PRO A 187 37.26 19.11 -6.20
N ARG A 188 36.57 19.74 -5.23
CA ARG A 188 36.89 21.11 -4.81
C ARG A 188 38.37 21.08 -4.46
N ARG A 189 39.20 21.70 -5.30
CA ARG A 189 40.60 21.98 -4.93
C ARG A 189 40.52 22.85 -3.68
N ALA A 190 40.93 22.26 -2.56
CA ALA A 190 41.33 23.01 -1.38
C ALA A 190 42.66 23.71 -1.66
#